data_AF-A0A4Z2EIE8-F1
#
_entry.id   AF-A0A4Z2EIE8-F1
#
_cell.length_a   1.000
_cell.length_b   1.000
_cell.length_c   1.000
_cell.angle_alpha   90.00
_cell.angle_beta   90.00
_cell.angle_gamma   90.00
#
_symmetry.space_group_name_H-M   'P 1'
#
loop_
_entity.id
_entity.type
_entity.pdbx_description
1 polymer ?
#
loop_
_entity_poly.entity_id
_entity_poly.type
_entity_poly.pdbx_seq_one_letter_code
_entity_poly.pdbx_strand_id
1 'polypeptide(L)'
;MSRFFKEISGVFPDAYVHLGGDEVDFSCWKSNPDIQKFMDQQGFGKDYSKLESFYIQKLLNIVASTQKGYVVWQEVFDNGVKLHPDAVVHVWMGGVASGEMAKVTAAGFTAVLSAPWYLDYISYAQDWQNYYKVEPLGFNGQWGWGARRRVD
;
A
#
# COMPACT_ATOMS: atom_id res chain seq x y z
N MET A 1 -8.66 12.11 -13.72
CA MET A 1 -7.89 10.88 -13.47
C MET A 1 -8.33 9.71 -14.37
N SER A 2 -9.62 9.51 -14.66
CA SER A 2 -10.07 8.37 -15.49
C SER A 2 -9.47 8.29 -16.90
N ARG A 3 -9.38 9.42 -17.61
CA ARG A 3 -8.74 9.45 -18.94
C ARG A 3 -7.28 9.01 -18.89
N PHE A 4 -6.55 9.44 -17.86
CA PHE A 4 -5.15 9.10 -17.66
C PHE A 4 -4.98 7.59 -17.42
N PHE A 5 -5.70 7.00 -16.47
CA PHE A 5 -5.57 5.56 -16.22
C PHE A 5 -6.07 4.67 -17.37
N LYS A 6 -7.00 5.17 -18.21
CA LYS A 6 -7.37 4.49 -19.45
C LYS A 6 -6.23 4.47 -20.48
N GLU A 7 -5.45 5.53 -20.55
CA GLU A 7 -4.24 5.59 -21.39
C GLU A 7 -3.17 4.65 -20.84
N ILE A 8 -2.86 4.73 -19.54
CA ILE A 8 -1.92 3.85 -18.85
C ILE A 8 -2.29 2.37 -19.07
N SER A 9 -3.57 2.01 -18.94
CA SER A 9 -4.00 0.63 -19.17
C SER A 9 -3.82 0.15 -20.62
N GLY A 10 -3.79 1.07 -21.59
CA GLY A 10 -3.54 0.76 -23.00
C GLY A 10 -2.05 0.73 -23.35
N VAL A 11 -1.22 1.49 -22.65
CA VAL A 11 0.24 1.55 -22.89
C VAL A 11 0.96 0.39 -22.22
N PHE A 12 0.61 0.07 -20.97
CA PHE A 12 1.30 -0.96 -20.20
C PHE A 12 0.53 -2.28 -20.27
N PRO A 13 1.13 -3.36 -20.82
CA PRO A 13 0.43 -4.63 -21.00
C PRO A 13 0.24 -5.41 -19.70
N ASP A 14 1.06 -5.15 -18.67
CA ASP A 14 1.03 -5.86 -17.38
C ASP A 14 -0.34 -5.80 -16.70
N ALA A 15 -0.71 -6.85 -15.96
CA ALA A 15 -2.02 -6.94 -15.31
C ALA A 15 -2.21 -5.90 -14.19
N TYR A 16 -1.14 -5.38 -13.60
CA TYR A 16 -1.18 -4.51 -12.43
C TYR A 16 -0.64 -3.11 -12.70
N VAL A 17 -1.14 -2.15 -11.95
CA VAL A 17 -0.57 -0.80 -11.84
C VAL A 17 -0.31 -0.46 -10.37
N HIS A 18 0.88 0.07 -10.07
CA HIS A 18 1.19 0.55 -8.72
C HIS A 18 0.64 1.96 -8.54
N LEU A 19 -0.19 2.17 -7.52
CA LEU A 19 -0.91 3.43 -7.28
C LEU A 19 -0.25 4.32 -6.23
N GLY A 20 0.78 3.80 -5.55
CA GLY A 20 1.46 4.51 -4.48
C GLY A 20 0.57 4.58 -3.24
N GLY A 21 0.38 5.79 -2.71
CA GLY A 21 -0.39 6.04 -1.50
C GLY A 21 0.48 6.09 -0.23
N ASP A 22 1.77 6.37 -0.39
CA ASP A 22 2.77 6.54 0.66
C ASP A 22 2.96 8.00 1.07
N GLU A 23 3.39 8.22 2.31
CA GLU A 23 3.93 9.48 2.84
C GLU A 23 3.11 10.75 2.53
N VAL A 24 1.78 10.66 2.55
CA VAL A 24 0.92 11.82 2.24
C VAL A 24 1.04 12.89 3.34
N ASP A 25 1.72 13.99 3.05
CA ASP A 25 1.77 15.14 3.95
C ASP A 25 0.47 15.97 3.91
N PHE A 26 -0.21 16.01 5.06
CA PHE A 26 -1.46 16.76 5.21
C PHE A 26 -1.27 18.26 5.44
N SER A 27 -0.04 18.78 5.58
CA SER A 27 0.22 20.19 5.90
C SER A 27 -0.42 21.15 4.90
N CYS A 28 -0.30 20.86 3.60
CA CYS A 28 -0.86 21.65 2.51
C CYS A 28 -2.40 21.58 2.47
N TRP A 29 -2.98 20.41 2.76
CA TRP A 29 -4.43 20.27 2.88
C TRP A 29 -4.99 21.05 4.06
N LYS A 30 -4.26 21.01 5.19
CA LYS A 30 -4.60 21.76 6.40
C LYS A 30 -4.57 23.26 6.20
N SER A 31 -3.70 23.79 5.33
CA SER A 31 -3.57 25.24 5.10
C SER A 31 -4.56 25.78 4.07
N ASN A 32 -5.22 24.92 3.28
CA ASN A 32 -6.09 25.34 2.19
C ASN A 32 -7.55 25.53 2.65
N PRO A 33 -8.16 26.74 2.49
CA PRO A 33 -9.51 27.02 2.96
C PRO A 33 -10.62 26.25 2.22
N ASP A 34 -10.44 25.96 0.93
CA ASP A 34 -11.42 25.19 0.16
C ASP A 34 -11.42 23.72 0.60
N ILE A 35 -10.24 23.18 0.93
CA ILE A 35 -10.12 21.82 1.48
C ILE A 35 -10.73 21.75 2.87
N GLN A 36 -10.48 22.74 3.75
CA GLN A 36 -11.14 22.79 5.06
C GLN A 36 -12.67 22.81 4.93
N LYS A 37 -13.22 23.59 3.99
CA LYS A 37 -14.65 23.60 3.70
C LYS A 37 -15.14 22.23 3.23
N PHE A 38 -14.37 21.55 2.37
CA PHE A 38 -14.69 20.20 1.93
C PHE A 38 -14.68 19.19 3.09
N MET A 39 -13.69 19.29 4.00
CA MET A 39 -13.60 18.45 5.20
C MET A 39 -14.85 18.59 6.08
N ASP A 40 -15.33 19.81 6.27
CA ASP A 40 -16.55 20.10 7.04
C ASP A 40 -17.79 19.53 6.34
N GLN A 41 -17.90 19.69 5.02
CA GLN A 41 -19.01 19.15 4.22
C GLN A 41 -19.09 17.62 4.23
N GLN A 42 -17.94 16.94 4.22
CA GLN A 42 -17.88 15.48 4.29
C GLN A 42 -17.97 14.93 5.72
N GLY A 43 -17.98 15.79 6.74
CA GLY A 43 -17.97 15.37 8.15
C GLY A 43 -16.67 14.68 8.57
N PHE A 44 -15.55 14.98 7.91
CA PHE A 44 -14.24 14.42 8.25
C PHE A 44 -13.58 15.15 9.44
N GLY A 45 -14.07 16.35 9.78
CA GLY A 45 -13.53 17.14 10.88
C GLY A 45 -12.09 17.56 10.61
N LYS A 46 -11.17 17.25 11.53
CA LYS A 46 -9.73 17.54 11.39
C LYS A 46 -8.88 16.31 11.06
N ASP A 47 -9.52 15.20 10.74
CA ASP A 47 -8.87 13.93 10.43
C ASP A 47 -8.65 13.80 8.91
N TYR A 48 -7.49 14.28 8.45
CA TYR A 48 -7.14 14.32 7.02
C TYR A 48 -6.82 12.93 6.43
N SER A 49 -6.60 11.91 7.26
CA SER A 49 -6.50 10.52 6.78
C SER A 49 -7.79 10.06 6.10
N LYS A 50 -8.96 10.57 6.55
CA LYS A 50 -10.25 10.29 5.88
C LYS A 50 -10.33 10.91 4.49
N LEU A 51 -9.71 12.08 4.29
CA LEU A 51 -9.63 12.71 2.97
C LEU A 51 -8.73 11.92 2.03
N GLU A 52 -7.60 11.44 2.53
CA GLU A 52 -6.72 10.52 1.82
C GLU A 52 -7.47 9.24 1.44
N SER A 53 -8.09 8.56 2.40
CA SER A 53 -8.90 7.36 2.15
C SER A 53 -10.03 7.60 1.13
N PHE A 54 -10.67 8.77 1.18
CA PHE A 54 -11.69 9.18 0.21
C PHE A 54 -11.11 9.34 -1.21
N TYR A 55 -9.95 9.99 -1.33
CA TYR A 55 -9.26 10.17 -2.60
C TYR A 55 -8.83 8.82 -3.17
N ILE A 56 -8.17 7.98 -2.36
CA ILE A 56 -7.68 6.68 -2.80
C ILE A 56 -8.85 5.78 -3.19
N GLN A 57 -9.95 5.74 -2.42
CA GLN A 57 -11.12 4.94 -2.82
C GLN A 57 -11.67 5.34 -4.21
N LYS A 58 -11.70 6.65 -4.52
CA LYS A 58 -12.10 7.13 -5.86
C LYS A 58 -11.11 6.66 -6.92
N LEU A 59 -9.81 6.70 -6.63
CA LEU A 59 -8.76 6.24 -7.53
C LEU A 59 -8.86 4.73 -7.80
N LEU A 60 -9.07 3.92 -6.77
CA LEU A 60 -9.26 2.47 -6.90
C LEU A 60 -10.47 2.15 -7.80
N ASN A 61 -11.58 2.85 -7.64
CA ASN A 61 -12.76 2.68 -8.50
C ASN A 61 -12.49 3.02 -9.97
N ILE A 62 -11.63 4.01 -10.23
CA ILE A 62 -11.22 4.36 -11.59
C ILE A 62 -10.38 3.23 -12.20
N VAL A 63 -9.42 2.70 -11.46
CA VAL A 63 -8.53 1.63 -11.95
C VAL A 63 -9.29 0.32 -12.13
N ALA A 64 -10.22 0.01 -11.25
CA ALA A 64 -11.11 -1.15 -11.41
C ALA A 64 -11.92 -1.11 -12.73
N SER A 65 -12.17 0.08 -13.29
CA SER A 65 -12.86 0.22 -14.58
C SER A 65 -11.97 -0.07 -15.80
N THR A 66 -10.65 -0.20 -15.64
CA THR A 66 -9.69 -0.44 -16.74
C THR A 66 -9.32 -1.91 -16.92
N GLN A 67 -9.96 -2.83 -16.17
CA GLN A 67 -9.65 -4.27 -16.13
C GLN A 67 -8.23 -4.61 -15.64
N LYS A 68 -7.52 -3.64 -15.06
CA LYS A 68 -6.23 -3.85 -14.41
C LYS A 68 -6.44 -4.09 -12.91
N GLY A 69 -5.66 -5.00 -12.33
CA GLY A 69 -5.45 -5.07 -10.89
C GLY A 69 -4.58 -3.91 -10.42
N TYR A 70 -4.39 -3.77 -9.11
CA TYR A 70 -3.55 -2.71 -8.55
C TYR A 70 -2.71 -3.15 -7.36
N VAL A 71 -1.60 -2.43 -7.20
CA VAL A 71 -0.69 -2.52 -6.05
C VAL A 71 -0.73 -1.18 -5.31
N VAL A 72 -0.74 -1.22 -3.98
CA VAL A 72 -0.71 -0.02 -3.11
C VAL A 72 0.35 -0.19 -2.04
N TRP A 73 0.90 0.92 -1.55
CA TRP A 73 1.71 0.89 -0.33
C TRP A 73 0.86 0.58 0.91
N GLN A 74 1.52 0.11 1.96
CA GLN A 74 0.86 -0.39 3.17
C GLN A 74 -0.05 0.63 3.85
N GLU A 75 0.23 1.94 3.77
CA GLU A 75 -0.57 2.98 4.42
C GLU A 75 -2.03 2.97 3.94
N VAL A 76 -2.27 2.61 2.69
CA VAL A 76 -3.63 2.48 2.14
C VAL A 76 -4.42 1.38 2.87
N PHE A 77 -3.75 0.27 3.18
CA PHE A 77 -4.33 -0.81 3.97
C PHE A 77 -4.47 -0.40 5.44
N ASP A 78 -3.45 0.21 6.03
CA ASP A 78 -3.42 0.66 7.42
C ASP A 78 -4.53 1.69 7.73
N ASN A 79 -4.83 2.57 6.76
CA ASN A 79 -5.90 3.57 6.83
C ASN A 79 -7.31 3.00 6.62
N GLY A 80 -7.45 1.68 6.44
CA GLY A 80 -8.74 0.99 6.34
C GLY A 80 -9.50 1.25 5.03
N VAL A 81 -8.80 1.60 3.95
CA VAL A 81 -9.40 1.77 2.63
C VAL A 81 -9.94 0.41 2.14
N LYS A 82 -11.13 0.42 1.52
CA LYS A 82 -11.73 -0.83 1.02
C LYS A 82 -11.04 -1.23 -0.27
N LEU A 83 -10.23 -2.27 -0.18
CA LEU A 83 -9.54 -2.87 -1.31
C LEU A 83 -10.40 -3.95 -1.97
N HIS A 84 -10.27 -4.09 -3.29
CA HIS A 84 -10.76 -5.22 -4.05
C HIS A 84 -10.00 -6.50 -3.65
N PRO A 85 -10.63 -7.68 -3.62
CA PRO A 85 -10.01 -8.91 -3.11
C PRO A 85 -8.70 -9.34 -3.82
N ASP A 86 -8.48 -8.91 -5.06
CA ASP A 86 -7.28 -9.23 -5.84
C ASP A 86 -6.16 -8.17 -5.72
N ALA A 87 -6.34 -7.17 -4.86
CA ALA A 87 -5.36 -6.13 -4.61
C ALA A 87 -4.08 -6.71 -3.99
N VAL A 88 -2.95 -6.09 -4.34
CA VAL A 88 -1.65 -6.39 -3.74
C VAL A 88 -1.25 -5.25 -2.81
N VAL A 89 -0.86 -5.57 -1.59
CA VAL A 89 -0.33 -4.60 -0.62
C VAL A 89 1.19 -4.75 -0.55
N HIS A 90 1.89 -3.64 -0.70
CA HIS A 90 3.34 -3.58 -0.69
C HIS A 90 3.84 -3.03 0.65
N VAL A 91 4.51 -3.88 1.43
CA VAL A 91 5.03 -3.58 2.77
C VAL A 91 6.47 -3.09 2.67
N TRP A 92 6.71 -1.87 3.14
CA TRP A 92 7.98 -1.15 2.98
C TRP A 92 8.55 -0.57 4.28
N MET A 93 7.75 -0.48 5.35
CA MET A 93 8.21 0.05 6.62
C MET A 93 8.97 -1.02 7.43
N GLY A 94 10.28 -0.85 7.57
CA GLY A 94 11.20 -1.84 8.15
C GLY A 94 10.81 -2.37 9.54
N GLY A 95 10.65 -1.46 10.53
CA GLY A 95 10.51 -1.84 11.94
C GLY A 95 9.26 -2.66 12.29
N VAL A 96 8.30 -2.75 11.39
CA VAL A 96 7.01 -3.44 11.59
C VAL A 96 6.71 -4.48 10.50
N ALA A 97 7.65 -4.74 9.58
CA ALA A 97 7.39 -5.49 8.36
C ALA A 97 6.81 -6.90 8.60
N SER A 98 7.38 -7.70 9.50
CA SER A 98 6.86 -9.06 9.77
C SER A 98 5.44 -9.05 10.35
N GLY A 99 5.13 -8.07 11.20
CA GLY A 99 3.78 -7.90 11.74
C GLY A 99 2.80 -7.45 10.67
N GLU A 100 3.22 -6.57 9.78
CA GLU A 100 2.40 -6.05 8.69
C GLU A 100 2.10 -7.12 7.64
N MET A 101 3.12 -7.89 7.24
CA MET A 101 2.95 -9.05 6.37
C MET A 101 1.93 -10.06 6.93
N ALA A 102 1.95 -10.29 8.25
CA ALA A 102 0.97 -11.15 8.91
C ALA A 102 -0.45 -10.57 8.85
N LYS A 103 -0.65 -9.26 9.08
CA LYS A 103 -1.95 -8.60 9.00
C LYS A 103 -2.52 -8.63 7.57
N VAL A 104 -1.72 -8.24 6.59
CA VAL A 104 -2.13 -8.18 5.17
C VAL A 104 -2.58 -9.56 4.69
N THR A 105 -1.77 -10.60 4.94
CA THR A 105 -2.10 -11.97 4.53
C THR A 105 -3.27 -12.55 5.32
N ALA A 106 -3.41 -12.22 6.61
CA ALA A 106 -4.57 -12.62 7.41
C ALA A 106 -5.88 -11.98 6.93
N ALA A 107 -5.80 -10.78 6.34
CA ALA A 107 -6.93 -10.12 5.69
C ALA A 107 -7.25 -10.69 4.28
N GLY A 108 -6.46 -11.65 3.80
CA GLY A 108 -6.68 -12.35 2.52
C GLY A 108 -6.06 -11.67 1.30
N PHE A 109 -5.25 -10.63 1.49
CA PHE A 109 -4.58 -9.95 0.38
C PHE A 109 -3.22 -10.57 0.04
N THR A 110 -2.82 -10.42 -1.21
CA THR A 110 -1.45 -10.73 -1.62
C THR A 110 -0.51 -9.65 -1.09
N ALA A 111 0.62 -10.04 -0.51
CA ALA A 111 1.61 -9.14 0.06
C ALA A 111 2.93 -9.19 -0.72
N VAL A 112 3.54 -8.03 -0.97
CA VAL A 112 4.91 -7.87 -1.48
C VAL A 112 5.74 -7.20 -0.40
N LEU A 113 6.98 -7.65 -0.20
CA LEU A 113 7.89 -7.12 0.83
C LEU A 113 9.09 -6.43 0.16
N SER A 114 9.31 -5.16 0.50
CA SER A 114 10.54 -4.41 0.16
C SER A 114 11.24 -3.81 1.37
N ALA A 115 10.59 -3.81 2.54
CA ALA A 115 11.06 -3.16 3.76
C ALA A 115 12.52 -3.45 4.17
N PRO A 116 13.06 -4.68 4.05
CA PRO A 116 14.45 -4.95 4.41
C PRO A 116 15.45 -4.70 3.25
N TRP A 117 15.01 -4.23 2.09
CA TRP A 117 15.79 -4.10 0.86
C TRP A 117 15.79 -2.68 0.28
N TYR A 118 15.82 -1.66 1.13
CA TYR A 118 16.14 -0.28 0.73
C TYR A 118 17.63 -0.16 0.40
N LEU A 119 17.98 -0.44 -0.87
CA LEU A 119 19.37 -0.43 -1.35
C LEU A 119 19.95 0.98 -1.49
N ASP A 120 19.10 2.01 -1.43
CA ASP A 120 19.48 3.41 -1.34
C ASP A 120 20.02 3.78 0.05
N TYR A 121 19.66 3.03 1.10
CA TYR A 121 20.25 3.15 2.44
C TYR A 121 21.60 2.44 2.52
N ILE A 122 22.62 3.11 1.97
CA ILE A 122 23.99 2.61 1.95
C ILE A 122 24.58 2.49 3.35
N SER A 123 25.41 1.47 3.55
CA SER A 123 26.21 1.33 4.76
C SER A 123 27.64 0.88 4.45
N TYR A 124 28.55 1.08 5.39
CA TYR A 124 29.94 0.66 5.20
C TYR A 124 30.07 -0.87 5.25
N ALA A 125 31.00 -1.40 4.46
CA ALA A 125 31.32 -2.82 4.33
C ALA A 125 30.27 -3.67 3.56
N GLN A 126 30.09 -4.93 3.96
CA GLN A 126 29.35 -5.94 3.20
C GLN A 126 27.86 -5.97 3.59
N ASP A 127 27.15 -4.91 3.25
CA ASP A 127 25.71 -4.76 3.50
C ASP A 127 24.84 -5.83 2.79
N TRP A 128 25.32 -6.39 1.68
CA TRP A 128 24.69 -7.51 0.99
C TRP A 128 24.37 -8.70 1.91
N GLN A 129 25.17 -8.91 2.97
CA GLN A 129 24.92 -9.97 3.94
C GLN A 129 23.63 -9.72 4.74
N ASN A 130 23.29 -8.46 5.00
CA ASN A 130 22.06 -8.10 5.70
C ASN A 130 20.85 -8.42 4.81
N TYR A 131 20.90 -8.02 3.54
CA TYR A 131 19.85 -8.30 2.55
C TYR A 131 19.65 -9.80 2.33
N TYR A 132 20.73 -10.58 2.29
CA TYR A 132 20.70 -12.03 2.04
C TYR A 132 20.17 -12.85 3.22
N LYS A 133 20.36 -12.39 4.46
CA LYS A 133 19.89 -13.08 5.68
C LYS A 133 18.39 -12.94 5.92
N VAL A 134 17.70 -12.08 5.17
CA VAL A 134 16.26 -11.89 5.29
C VAL A 134 15.54 -13.19 4.95
N GLU A 135 14.76 -13.72 5.90
CA GLU A 135 13.81 -14.80 5.67
C GLU A 135 12.41 -14.17 5.46
N PRO A 136 11.96 -13.95 4.21
CA PRO A 136 10.72 -13.23 3.94
C PRO A 136 9.48 -13.99 4.41
N LEU A 137 9.56 -15.31 4.66
CA LEU A 137 8.47 -16.10 5.23
C LEU A 137 8.55 -16.19 6.76
N GLY A 138 9.45 -15.44 7.39
CA GLY A 138 9.69 -15.39 8.84
C GLY A 138 8.61 -14.64 9.62
N PHE A 139 7.33 -14.89 9.30
CA PHE A 139 6.16 -14.33 9.97
C PHE A 139 5.00 -15.34 9.97
N ASN A 140 4.04 -15.16 10.88
CA ASN A 140 2.87 -16.03 10.98
C ASN A 140 1.80 -15.63 9.94
N GLY A 141 2.00 -16.04 8.68
CA GLY A 141 1.12 -15.74 7.55
C GLY A 141 0.13 -16.84 7.19
N GLN A 142 -0.91 -16.47 6.41
CA GLN A 142 -1.72 -17.44 5.67
C GLN A 142 -1.14 -17.62 4.27
N TRP A 143 -0.65 -18.83 4.00
CA TRP A 143 -0.07 -19.21 2.71
C TRP A 143 -1.12 -19.98 1.90
N GLY A 144 -1.19 -19.75 0.58
CA GLY A 144 -2.18 -20.35 -0.33
C GLY A 144 -2.25 -21.89 -0.38
N TRP A 145 -1.48 -22.57 0.46
CA TRP A 145 -1.41 -24.03 0.59
C TRP A 145 -1.82 -24.54 1.99
N GLY A 146 -2.52 -23.75 2.81
CA GLY A 146 -3.08 -24.20 4.09
C GLY A 146 -2.05 -24.52 5.19
N ALA A 147 -0.75 -24.38 4.93
CA ALA A 147 0.31 -24.65 5.90
C ALA A 147 0.56 -23.40 6.77
N ARG A 148 -0.05 -23.33 7.97
CA ARG A 148 0.44 -22.43 9.02
C ARG A 148 1.84 -22.90 9.43
N ARG A 149 2.88 -22.14 9.08
CA ARG A 149 4.20 -22.31 9.69
C ARG A 149 4.15 -21.57 11.03
N ARG A 150 4.11 -22.32 12.14
CA ARG A 150 4.41 -21.74 13.46
C ARG A 150 5.89 -21.38 13.46
N VAL A 151 6.20 -20.16 13.83
CA VAL A 151 7.57 -19.78 14.20
C VAL A 151 7.69 -20.13 15.68
N ASP A 152 8.42 -21.20 15.96
CA ASP A 152 8.82 -21.70 17.27
C ASP A 152 10.00 -20.92 17.87
#